data_AF-A0A1G0AY01-F1
#
_entry.id   AF-A0A1G0AY01-F1
#
_cell.length_a   1.000
_cell.length_b   1.000
_cell.length_c   1.000
_cell.angle_alpha   90.00
_cell.angle_beta   90.00
_cell.angle_gamma   90.00
#
_symmetry.space_group_name_H-M   'P 1'
#
loop_
_entity.id
_entity.type
_entity.pdbx_description
1 polymer ?
#
loop_
_entity_poly.entity_id
_entity_poly.type
_entity_poly.pdbx_seq_one_letter_code
_entity_poly.pdbx_strand_id
1 'polypeptide(L)'
;IIAKPREKFTEPEKQVLDQFIMKGGKTLWLVDGTTAEMEQLYNESGTTLVAANDLNLTDMFFKYGFRINPQMIKDEQGTPLKLATGNEGSESNIEPYNWKMAPYIYPASKHPIVKNTDGVKFDFCSPIELLKSDVKKTILLESSQFSKVIGTPTTVSLEMIGEETSPKDYANGGFIPVAALLEGSFTSMYNNRVLPFKDDKFLNKSVPTKMIVISDGDVIKNQLDKGAPIELGYDKYTGQYFGNKEFILNSVNYLLDYNGLINIRSKDVTLPLLDKQSVHDSYSQTQMLTVALPIVLLGIFGFLFTFLRKKKYNR
;
A
#
# COMPACT_ATOMS: atom_id res chain seq x y z
N ILE A 1 -9.58 -13.48 -7.25
CA ILE A 1 -9.60 -12.01 -7.11
C ILE A 1 -11.06 -11.60 -7.19
N ILE A 2 -11.52 -10.74 -6.29
CA ILE A 2 -12.86 -10.16 -6.30
C ILE A 2 -12.68 -8.67 -6.54
N ALA A 3 -13.00 -8.22 -7.76
CA ALA A 3 -12.68 -6.89 -8.25
C ALA A 3 -13.94 -6.06 -8.44
N LYS A 4 -14.11 -5.02 -7.62
CA LYS A 4 -15.21 -4.04 -7.69
C LYS A 4 -16.59 -4.66 -7.95
N PRO A 5 -17.05 -5.61 -7.11
CA PRO A 5 -18.37 -6.21 -7.31
C PRO A 5 -19.46 -5.13 -7.25
N ARG A 6 -20.46 -5.25 -8.14
CA ARG A 6 -21.57 -4.29 -8.28
C ARG A 6 -22.92 -4.86 -7.86
N GLU A 7 -22.99 -6.18 -7.68
CA GLU A 7 -24.21 -6.89 -7.33
C GLU A 7 -24.08 -7.52 -5.95
N LYS A 8 -25.22 -7.64 -5.26
CA LYS A 8 -25.30 -8.29 -3.95
C LYS A 8 -24.99 -9.77 -4.08
N PHE A 9 -24.12 -10.27 -3.22
CA PHE A 9 -23.84 -11.71 -3.14
C PHE A 9 -25.02 -12.44 -2.51
N THR A 10 -25.44 -13.51 -3.14
CA THR A 10 -26.43 -14.44 -2.59
C THR A 10 -25.80 -15.33 -1.52
N GLU A 11 -26.61 -15.89 -0.61
CA GLU A 11 -26.10 -16.80 0.42
C GLU A 11 -25.38 -18.04 -0.16
N PRO A 12 -25.87 -18.71 -1.23
CA PRO A 12 -25.12 -19.79 -1.87
C PRO A 12 -23.75 -19.35 -2.41
N GLU A 13 -23.64 -18.18 -3.04
CA GLU A 13 -22.36 -17.65 -3.52
C GLU A 13 -21.40 -17.37 -2.37
N LYS A 14 -21.91 -16.80 -1.26
CA LYS A 14 -21.13 -16.61 -0.04
C LYS A 14 -20.64 -17.94 0.52
N GLN A 15 -21.46 -18.99 0.51
CA GLN A 15 -21.02 -20.32 0.95
C GLN A 15 -19.92 -20.90 0.05
N VAL A 16 -20.00 -20.71 -1.27
CA VAL A 16 -18.93 -21.13 -2.19
C VAL A 16 -17.62 -20.41 -1.89
N LEU A 17 -17.66 -19.08 -1.72
CA LEU A 17 -16.47 -18.27 -1.41
C LEU A 17 -15.89 -18.60 -0.03
N ASP A 18 -16.76 -18.77 0.97
CA ASP A 18 -16.35 -19.18 2.31
C ASP A 18 -15.62 -20.51 2.27
N GLN A 19 -16.19 -21.52 1.61
CA GLN A 19 -15.58 -22.84 1.52
C GLN A 19 -14.32 -22.86 0.65
N PHE A 20 -14.19 -21.98 -0.33
CA PHE A 20 -12.93 -21.77 -1.04
C PHE A 20 -11.83 -21.29 -0.08
N ILE A 21 -12.11 -20.30 0.77
CA ILE A 21 -11.16 -19.79 1.77
C ILE A 21 -10.86 -20.87 2.83
N MET A 22 -11.89 -21.59 3.30
CA MET A 22 -11.71 -22.67 4.28
C MET A 22 -10.78 -23.77 3.78
N LYS A 23 -10.83 -24.08 2.47
CA LYS A 23 -9.96 -25.07 1.82
C LYS A 23 -8.54 -24.56 1.53
N GLY A 24 -8.19 -23.36 1.99
CA GLY A 24 -6.86 -22.76 1.80
C GLY A 24 -6.76 -21.83 0.58
N GLY A 25 -7.89 -21.52 -0.04
CA GLY A 25 -7.98 -20.52 -1.08
C GLY A 25 -7.52 -19.14 -0.57
N LYS A 26 -6.80 -18.43 -1.43
CA LYS A 26 -6.25 -17.10 -1.14
C LYS A 26 -7.03 -16.06 -1.93
N THR A 27 -7.33 -14.93 -1.30
CA THR A 27 -8.25 -13.95 -1.89
C THR A 27 -7.67 -12.55 -1.84
N LEU A 28 -7.84 -11.82 -2.94
CA LEU A 28 -7.65 -10.38 -3.02
C LEU A 28 -9.03 -9.75 -3.24
N TRP A 29 -9.45 -8.90 -2.31
CA TRP A 29 -10.71 -8.17 -2.33
C TRP A 29 -10.42 -6.71 -2.65
N LEU A 30 -11.03 -6.20 -3.72
CA LEU A 30 -11.08 -4.77 -4.03
C LEU A 30 -12.55 -4.37 -4.04
N VAL A 31 -12.99 -3.71 -2.96
CA VAL A 31 -14.42 -3.52 -2.66
C VAL A 31 -14.67 -2.10 -2.21
N ASP A 32 -15.58 -1.41 -2.90
CA ASP A 32 -16.01 -0.07 -2.52
C ASP A 32 -17.02 -0.14 -1.37
N GLY A 33 -16.82 0.66 -0.32
CA GLY A 33 -17.81 0.80 0.75
C GLY A 33 -18.95 1.77 0.41
N THR A 34 -18.81 2.57 -0.64
CA THR A 34 -19.81 3.56 -1.06
C THR A 34 -20.09 3.49 -2.56
N THR A 35 -21.17 4.13 -3.00
CA THR A 35 -21.57 4.18 -4.42
C THR A 35 -20.87 5.29 -5.20
N ALA A 36 -19.88 5.96 -4.60
CA ALA A 36 -19.21 7.11 -5.19
C ALA A 36 -18.37 6.70 -6.40
N GLU A 37 -18.52 7.46 -7.49
CA GLU A 37 -17.72 7.31 -8.70
C GLU A 37 -17.39 8.67 -9.27
N MET A 38 -16.18 8.80 -9.81
CA MET A 38 -15.75 10.05 -10.44
C MET A 38 -16.62 10.40 -11.64
N GLU A 39 -17.02 9.41 -12.43
CA GLU A 39 -17.86 9.59 -13.62
C GLU A 39 -19.22 10.23 -13.30
N GLN A 40 -19.77 9.98 -12.11
CA GLN A 40 -21.04 10.56 -11.69
C GLN A 40 -20.94 12.07 -11.45
N LEU A 41 -19.75 12.60 -11.16
CA LEU A 41 -19.50 14.02 -10.94
C LEU A 41 -19.39 14.82 -12.24
N TYR A 42 -19.23 14.18 -13.40
CA TYR A 42 -19.17 14.85 -14.71
C TYR A 42 -20.55 15.18 -15.30
N ASN A 43 -21.59 15.23 -14.46
CA ASN A 43 -22.90 15.71 -14.87
C ASN A 43 -22.97 17.26 -14.87
N GLU A 44 -24.05 17.82 -15.44
CA GLU A 44 -24.24 19.27 -15.55
C GLU A 44 -24.20 20.01 -14.20
N SER A 45 -24.60 19.34 -13.11
CA SER A 45 -24.63 19.92 -11.77
C SER A 45 -23.30 19.74 -11.01
N GLY A 46 -22.33 18.97 -11.53
CA GLY A 46 -21.07 18.70 -10.84
C GLY A 46 -21.22 17.97 -9.49
N THR A 47 -22.38 17.37 -9.22
CA THR A 47 -22.72 16.81 -7.90
C THR A 47 -23.37 15.43 -7.99
N THR A 48 -23.15 14.57 -7.00
CA THR A 48 -23.82 13.25 -6.89
C THR A 48 -24.17 12.92 -5.45
N LEU A 49 -25.25 12.16 -5.25
CA LEU A 49 -25.61 11.59 -3.95
C LEU A 49 -24.88 10.27 -3.76
N VAL A 50 -24.03 10.21 -2.73
CA VAL A 50 -23.29 9.01 -2.36
C VAL A 50 -23.99 8.31 -1.21
N ALA A 51 -24.22 7.00 -1.38
CA ALA A 51 -24.81 6.13 -0.38
C ALA A 51 -23.88 4.97 -0.03
N ALA A 52 -24.26 4.19 0.99
CA ALA A 52 -23.60 2.94 1.33
C ALA A 52 -23.74 1.91 0.19
N ASN A 53 -22.64 1.24 -0.15
CA ASN A 53 -22.65 0.14 -1.11
C ASN A 53 -22.96 -1.18 -0.38
N ASP A 54 -24.21 -1.62 -0.43
CA ASP A 54 -24.63 -2.87 0.19
C ASP A 54 -24.43 -4.05 -0.78
N LEU A 55 -23.37 -4.82 -0.55
CA LEU A 55 -23.02 -6.03 -1.31
C LEU A 55 -23.41 -7.33 -0.58
N ASN A 56 -24.08 -7.25 0.56
CA ASN A 56 -24.37 -8.39 1.44
C ASN A 56 -23.11 -9.16 1.93
N LEU A 57 -21.94 -8.51 2.03
CA LEU A 57 -20.67 -9.11 2.46
C LEU A 57 -20.25 -8.73 3.90
N THR A 58 -20.94 -7.79 4.53
CA THR A 58 -20.57 -7.22 5.83
C THR A 58 -20.46 -8.29 6.93
N ASP A 59 -21.35 -9.28 6.92
CA ASP A 59 -21.36 -10.39 7.87
C ASP A 59 -20.19 -11.38 7.67
N MET A 60 -19.83 -11.64 6.41
CA MET A 60 -18.68 -12.45 6.01
C MET A 60 -17.38 -11.78 6.48
N PHE A 61 -17.19 -10.50 6.14
CA PHE A 61 -16.01 -9.73 6.53
C PHE A 61 -15.88 -9.62 8.05
N PHE A 62 -17.01 -9.39 8.74
CA PHE A 62 -17.03 -9.35 10.20
C PHE A 62 -16.52 -10.65 10.81
N LYS A 63 -16.93 -11.81 10.28
CA LYS A 63 -16.45 -13.11 10.78
C LYS A 63 -14.95 -13.30 10.56
N TYR A 64 -14.42 -12.79 9.45
CA TYR A 64 -13.00 -12.86 9.12
C TYR A 64 -12.15 -11.82 9.86
N GLY A 65 -12.79 -10.88 10.56
CA GLY A 65 -12.15 -9.97 11.49
C GLY A 65 -11.86 -8.59 10.90
N PHE A 66 -12.63 -8.12 9.92
CA PHE A 66 -12.55 -6.73 9.46
C PHE A 66 -13.93 -6.20 9.04
N ARG A 67 -14.04 -4.88 8.90
CA ARG A 67 -15.19 -4.19 8.30
C ARG A 67 -14.70 -3.15 7.32
N ILE A 68 -15.42 -2.99 6.21
CA ILE A 68 -15.32 -1.81 5.35
C ILE A 68 -16.51 -0.94 5.72
N ASN A 69 -16.23 0.22 6.31
CA ASN A 69 -17.27 1.12 6.75
C ASN A 69 -17.79 1.92 5.55
N PRO A 70 -19.12 2.11 5.39
CA PRO A 70 -19.70 2.83 4.26
C PRO A 70 -19.54 4.34 4.42
N GLN A 71 -18.30 4.79 4.39
CA GLN A 71 -17.85 6.17 4.54
C GLN A 71 -16.77 6.43 3.49
N MET A 72 -16.53 7.69 3.18
CA MET A 72 -15.42 8.08 2.29
C MET A 72 -14.30 8.70 3.11
N ILE A 73 -13.06 8.47 2.71
CA ILE A 73 -11.91 9.18 3.28
C ILE A 73 -11.65 10.44 2.46
N LYS A 74 -11.60 11.56 3.17
CA LYS A 74 -11.13 12.85 2.66
C LYS A 74 -9.76 13.12 3.24
N ASP A 75 -8.77 13.33 2.39
CA ASP A 75 -7.37 13.56 2.76
C ASP A 75 -6.85 14.84 2.11
N GLU A 76 -6.04 15.62 2.84
CA GLU A 76 -5.33 16.75 2.24
C GLU A 76 -4.31 16.32 1.18
N GLN A 77 -3.76 15.10 1.31
CA GLN A 77 -2.93 14.49 0.29
C GLN A 77 -3.80 13.82 -0.78
N GLY A 78 -4.43 14.63 -1.63
CA GLY A 78 -5.22 14.16 -2.77
C GLY A 78 -4.39 14.03 -4.04
N THR A 79 -5.00 13.43 -5.06
CA THR A 79 -4.44 13.39 -6.41
C THR A 79 -5.02 14.52 -7.28
N PRO A 80 -4.25 15.05 -8.24
CA PRO A 80 -4.70 16.13 -9.12
C PRO A 80 -5.84 15.69 -10.04
N LEU A 81 -6.94 16.45 -10.04
CA LEU A 81 -8.06 16.35 -10.96
C LEU A 81 -8.05 17.55 -11.91
N LYS A 82 -8.06 17.30 -13.22
CA LYS A 82 -8.14 18.38 -14.22
C LYS A 82 -9.60 18.72 -14.53
N LEU A 83 -9.96 19.98 -14.32
CA LEU A 83 -11.27 20.50 -14.69
C LEU A 83 -11.10 21.59 -15.75
N ALA A 84 -12.02 21.62 -16.71
CA ALA A 84 -12.12 22.72 -17.64
C ALA A 84 -12.86 23.88 -16.95
N THR A 85 -12.20 25.02 -16.81
CA THR A 85 -12.78 26.25 -16.27
C THR A 85 -12.91 27.28 -17.38
N GLY A 86 -14.10 27.87 -17.48
CA GLY A 86 -14.44 28.86 -18.51
C GLY A 86 -15.94 29.08 -18.57
N ASN A 87 -16.37 30.32 -18.75
CA ASN A 87 -17.78 30.64 -18.99
C ASN A 87 -18.17 30.24 -20.42
N GLU A 88 -19.45 29.96 -20.67
CA GLU A 88 -19.96 29.77 -22.03
C GLU A 88 -19.50 30.92 -22.94
N GLY A 89 -18.74 30.60 -23.98
CA GLY A 89 -18.20 31.56 -24.95
C GLY A 89 -16.79 32.10 -24.68
N SER A 90 -16.08 31.61 -23.65
CA SER A 90 -14.67 31.90 -23.40
C SER A 90 -13.76 30.70 -23.67
N GLU A 91 -12.47 30.92 -23.95
CA GLU A 91 -11.49 29.84 -24.08
C GLU A 91 -11.43 29.06 -22.76
N SER A 92 -11.74 27.75 -22.82
CA SER A 92 -11.69 26.87 -21.66
C SER A 92 -10.23 26.62 -21.26
N ASN A 93 -9.86 27.07 -20.06
CA ASN A 93 -8.56 26.73 -19.47
C ASN A 93 -8.68 25.44 -18.68
N ILE A 94 -7.70 24.55 -18.79
CA ILE A 94 -7.69 23.29 -18.03
C ILE A 94 -6.71 23.45 -16.88
N GLU A 95 -7.23 23.54 -15.67
CA GLU A 95 -6.42 23.69 -14.45
C GLU A 95 -6.45 22.41 -13.61
N PRO A 96 -5.30 22.02 -13.00
CA PRO A 96 -5.25 20.93 -12.05
C PRO A 96 -5.66 21.39 -10.65
N TYR A 97 -6.55 20.64 -10.02
CA TYR A 97 -7.01 20.87 -8.65
C TYR A 97 -6.71 19.66 -7.76
N ASN A 98 -6.36 19.90 -6.49
CA ASN A 98 -6.14 18.80 -5.55
C ASN A 98 -7.47 18.16 -5.15
N TRP A 99 -7.75 16.94 -5.61
CA TRP A 99 -8.99 16.24 -5.28
C TRP A 99 -8.83 15.41 -4.02
N LYS A 100 -9.30 15.97 -2.90
CA LYS A 100 -9.17 15.42 -1.55
C LYS A 100 -9.91 14.09 -1.32
N MET A 101 -10.83 13.71 -2.22
CA MET A 101 -11.55 12.42 -2.17
C MET A 101 -10.88 11.32 -2.99
N ALA A 102 -9.76 11.61 -3.67
CA ALA A 102 -8.90 10.62 -4.29
C ALA A 102 -7.52 10.63 -3.60
N PRO A 103 -7.43 10.08 -2.38
CA PRO A 103 -6.24 10.21 -1.56
C PRO A 103 -5.05 9.49 -2.19
N TYR A 104 -3.88 10.14 -2.08
CA TYR A 104 -2.59 9.62 -2.46
C TYR A 104 -1.91 9.02 -1.23
N ILE A 105 -1.91 7.69 -1.15
CA ILE A 105 -1.63 6.97 0.10
C ILE A 105 -0.27 6.28 0.06
N TYR A 106 0.59 6.62 1.02
CA TYR A 106 1.90 6.00 1.18
C TYR A 106 1.84 4.71 2.02
N PRO A 107 2.81 3.79 1.85
CA PRO A 107 2.99 2.61 2.69
C PRO A 107 3.03 2.90 4.20
N ALA A 108 2.13 2.26 4.96
CA ALA A 108 2.07 2.34 6.42
C ALA A 108 3.06 1.40 7.13
N SER A 109 3.59 0.41 6.41
CA SER A 109 4.40 -0.66 6.98
C SER A 109 5.62 -0.98 6.15
N LYS A 110 6.56 -1.70 6.77
CA LYS A 110 7.74 -2.27 6.08
C LYS A 110 7.44 -3.63 5.45
N HIS A 111 6.16 -3.98 5.28
CA HIS A 111 5.76 -5.26 4.73
C HIS A 111 6.23 -5.39 3.28
N PRO A 112 6.73 -6.55 2.83
CA PRO A 112 7.28 -6.69 1.47
C PRO A 112 6.30 -6.37 0.34
N ILE A 113 4.98 -6.38 0.60
CA ILE A 113 3.96 -5.98 -0.37
C ILE A 113 4.09 -4.48 -0.74
N VAL A 114 4.38 -3.64 0.25
CA VAL A 114 4.36 -2.18 0.12
C VAL A 114 5.75 -1.55 0.26
N LYS A 115 6.77 -2.35 0.58
CA LYS A 115 8.13 -1.87 0.74
C LYS A 115 8.66 -1.31 -0.58
N ASN A 116 9.15 -0.07 -0.53
CA ASN A 116 9.65 0.70 -1.68
C ASN A 116 8.60 0.94 -2.79
N THR A 117 7.31 0.81 -2.47
CA THR A 117 6.24 1.20 -3.37
C THR A 117 6.00 2.70 -3.23
N ASP A 118 5.83 3.40 -4.36
CA ASP A 118 5.41 4.80 -4.35
C ASP A 118 3.98 4.93 -3.80
N GLY A 119 3.50 6.16 -3.59
CA GLY A 119 2.14 6.38 -3.14
C GLY A 119 1.13 5.76 -4.11
N VAL A 120 0.10 5.12 -3.56
CA VAL A 120 -0.97 4.47 -4.30
C VAL A 120 -2.13 5.43 -4.40
N LYS A 121 -2.64 5.66 -5.61
CA LYS A 121 -3.85 6.44 -5.83
C LYS A 121 -5.07 5.59 -5.53
N PHE A 122 -5.97 6.16 -4.75
CA PHE A 122 -7.31 5.67 -4.51
C PHE A 122 -8.34 6.68 -5.05
N ASP A 123 -9.55 6.22 -5.34
CA ASP A 123 -10.72 7.03 -5.71
C ASP A 123 -11.88 6.66 -4.76
N PHE A 124 -12.30 7.59 -3.90
CA PHE A 124 -13.40 7.41 -2.94
C PHE A 124 -13.28 6.20 -2.00
N CYS A 125 -12.06 5.90 -1.54
CA CYS A 125 -11.84 4.74 -0.69
C CYS A 125 -12.52 4.84 0.68
N SER A 126 -12.85 3.68 1.22
CA SER A 126 -13.55 3.55 2.50
C SER A 126 -12.63 3.16 3.66
N PRO A 127 -12.93 3.55 4.91
CA PRO A 127 -12.14 3.15 6.06
C PRO A 127 -12.31 1.65 6.37
N ILE A 128 -11.19 0.96 6.60
CA ILE A 128 -11.16 -0.43 7.06
C ILE A 128 -10.95 -0.46 8.58
N GLU A 129 -11.92 -1.04 9.29
CA GLU A 129 -11.79 -1.34 10.71
C GLU A 129 -11.31 -2.78 10.90
N LEU A 130 -10.18 -2.96 11.57
CA LEU A 130 -9.64 -4.28 11.92
C LEU A 130 -10.17 -4.73 13.27
N LEU A 131 -10.83 -5.89 13.30
CA LEU A 131 -11.45 -6.43 14.50
C LEU A 131 -10.50 -7.36 15.24
N LYS A 132 -10.69 -7.49 16.55
CA LYS A 132 -9.95 -8.46 17.36
C LYS A 132 -10.35 -9.89 16.98
N SER A 133 -9.39 -10.70 16.55
CA SER A 133 -9.55 -12.13 16.28
C SER A 133 -8.20 -12.84 16.27
N ASP A 134 -8.20 -14.17 16.16
CA ASP A 134 -6.99 -15.01 16.11
C ASP A 134 -6.20 -14.87 14.81
N VAL A 135 -6.76 -14.20 13.80
CA VAL A 135 -6.11 -13.93 12.51
C VAL A 135 -5.15 -12.75 12.67
N LYS A 136 -3.90 -12.92 12.23
CA LYS A 136 -2.90 -11.86 12.20
C LYS A 136 -3.28 -10.83 11.15
N LYS A 137 -3.27 -9.55 11.51
CA LYS A 137 -3.64 -8.44 10.62
C LYS A 137 -2.49 -7.46 10.52
N THR A 138 -2.13 -7.10 9.29
CA THR A 138 -1.08 -6.15 8.98
C THR A 138 -1.67 -5.04 8.13
N ILE A 139 -1.60 -3.80 8.60
CA ILE A 139 -2.00 -2.63 7.81
C ILE A 139 -0.95 -2.44 6.71
N LEU A 140 -1.40 -2.36 5.46
CA LEU A 140 -0.54 -2.16 4.29
C LEU A 140 -0.47 -0.69 3.91
N LEU A 141 -1.64 -0.05 3.81
CA LEU A 141 -1.82 1.33 3.36
C LEU A 141 -2.80 2.03 4.31
N GLU A 142 -2.46 3.25 4.72
CA GLU A 142 -3.29 4.10 5.58
C GLU A 142 -3.18 5.57 5.14
N SER A 143 -4.27 6.32 5.29
CA SER A 143 -4.32 7.73 4.90
C SER A 143 -3.34 8.60 5.68
N SER A 144 -3.12 9.83 5.21
CA SER A 144 -2.23 10.77 5.89
C SER A 144 -2.76 11.17 7.26
N GLN A 145 -1.93 11.81 8.09
CA GLN A 145 -2.37 12.38 9.37
C GLN A 145 -3.46 13.46 9.21
N PHE A 146 -3.57 14.08 8.04
CA PHE A 146 -4.53 15.13 7.73
C PHE A 146 -5.69 14.58 6.90
N SER A 147 -6.33 13.55 7.44
CA SER A 147 -7.46 12.88 6.81
C SER A 147 -8.62 12.71 7.76
N LYS A 148 -9.84 12.65 7.24
CA LYS A 148 -11.07 12.43 8.01
C LYS A 148 -12.06 11.57 7.24
N VAL A 149 -12.97 10.94 7.96
CA VAL A 149 -14.08 10.19 7.37
C VAL A 149 -15.28 11.10 7.11
N ILE A 150 -15.98 10.85 6.00
CA ILE A 150 -17.24 11.49 5.65
C ILE A 150 -18.31 10.40 5.62
N GLY A 151 -19.33 10.58 6.46
CA GLY A 151 -20.45 9.64 6.57
C GLY A 151 -21.34 9.63 5.34
N THR A 152 -22.01 8.49 5.10
CA THR A 152 -23.08 8.38 4.09
C THR A 152 -24.45 8.28 4.78
N PRO A 153 -25.55 8.69 4.11
CA PRO A 153 -25.60 9.33 2.79
C PRO A 153 -25.07 10.77 2.83
N THR A 154 -24.41 11.20 1.76
CA THR A 154 -23.90 12.58 1.61
C THR A 154 -23.86 12.98 0.14
N THR A 155 -23.99 14.27 -0.15
CA THR A 155 -23.72 14.82 -1.48
C THR A 155 -22.23 15.07 -1.63
N VAL A 156 -21.65 14.65 -2.75
CA VAL A 156 -20.29 15.02 -3.18
C VAL A 156 -20.41 15.98 -4.35
N SER A 157 -19.60 17.05 -4.34
CA SER A 157 -19.60 18.11 -5.36
C SER A 157 -18.18 18.42 -5.80
N LEU A 158 -17.99 18.75 -7.08
CA LEU A 158 -16.73 19.31 -7.57
C LEU A 158 -16.38 20.65 -6.90
N GLU A 159 -17.37 21.40 -6.40
CA GLU A 159 -17.15 22.64 -5.65
C GLU A 159 -16.35 22.42 -4.36
N MET A 160 -16.32 21.20 -3.83
CA MET A 160 -15.51 20.85 -2.65
C MET A 160 -14.00 21.04 -2.86
N ILE A 161 -13.55 21.18 -4.11
CA ILE A 161 -12.17 21.56 -4.45
C ILE A 161 -11.77 22.88 -3.80
N GLY A 162 -12.71 23.84 -3.73
CA GLY A 162 -12.48 25.15 -3.13
C GLY A 162 -12.56 25.17 -1.61
N GLU A 163 -12.75 24.01 -0.95
CA GLU A 163 -12.88 23.96 0.51
C GLU A 163 -11.54 24.22 1.20
N GLU A 164 -11.46 25.39 1.83
CA GLU A 164 -10.37 25.74 2.73
C GLU A 164 -10.47 24.92 4.02
N THR A 165 -9.36 24.32 4.41
CA THR A 165 -9.26 23.46 5.60
C THR A 165 -8.13 23.94 6.49
N SER A 166 -8.30 23.70 7.77
CA SER A 166 -7.32 23.97 8.81
C SER A 166 -6.91 22.66 9.49
N PRO A 167 -5.74 22.60 10.17
CA PRO A 167 -5.36 21.42 10.95
C PRO A 167 -6.40 21.00 12.00
N LYS A 168 -7.23 21.94 12.48
CA LYS A 168 -8.30 21.65 13.46
C LYS A 168 -9.41 20.78 12.88
N ASP A 169 -9.63 20.85 11.57
CA ASP A 169 -10.65 20.04 10.88
C ASP A 169 -10.29 18.54 10.84
N TYR A 170 -9.04 18.21 11.21
CA TYR A 170 -8.47 16.86 11.23
C TYR A 170 -8.11 16.36 12.64
N ALA A 171 -8.47 17.11 13.69
CA ALA A 171 -8.03 16.82 15.06
C ALA A 171 -8.39 15.42 15.60
N ASN A 172 -9.43 14.79 15.04
CA ASN A 172 -9.90 13.45 15.42
C ASN A 172 -9.72 12.41 14.30
N GLY A 173 -8.90 12.73 13.29
CA GLY A 173 -8.66 11.88 12.12
C GLY A 173 -7.20 11.51 11.94
N GLY A 174 -6.88 10.96 10.76
CA GLY A 174 -5.52 10.55 10.40
C GLY A 174 -5.27 9.05 10.48
N PHE A 175 -4.31 8.58 9.68
CA PHE A 175 -3.82 7.18 9.69
C PHE A 175 -4.95 6.14 9.57
N ILE A 176 -5.87 6.39 8.66
CA ILE A 176 -7.08 5.58 8.49
C ILE A 176 -6.74 4.42 7.54
N PRO A 177 -6.85 3.15 7.96
CA PRO A 177 -6.48 2.02 7.12
C PRO A 177 -7.39 1.88 5.89
N VAL A 178 -6.78 1.65 4.72
CA VAL A 178 -7.50 1.42 3.43
C VAL A 178 -7.10 0.12 2.76
N ALA A 179 -5.98 -0.49 3.18
CA ALA A 179 -5.61 -1.82 2.76
C ALA A 179 -4.98 -2.61 3.89
N ALA A 180 -5.33 -3.89 4.00
CA ALA A 180 -4.82 -4.78 5.04
C ALA A 180 -4.59 -6.21 4.53
N LEU A 181 -3.56 -6.85 5.07
CA LEU A 181 -3.26 -8.27 4.91
C LEU A 181 -3.72 -9.03 6.16
N LEU A 182 -4.47 -10.10 5.96
CA LEU A 182 -4.94 -11.02 6.97
C LEU A 182 -4.34 -12.41 6.73
N GLU A 183 -3.72 -12.98 7.76
CA GLU A 183 -3.02 -14.27 7.66
C GLU A 183 -3.35 -15.18 8.85
N GLY A 184 -3.52 -16.47 8.57
CA GLY A 184 -3.74 -17.50 9.59
C GLY A 184 -4.91 -18.40 9.26
N SER A 185 -5.51 -18.98 10.30
CA SER A 185 -6.71 -19.80 10.18
C SER A 185 -7.97 -18.99 10.43
N PHE A 186 -8.86 -18.96 9.44
CA PHE A 186 -10.14 -18.28 9.48
C PHE A 186 -11.22 -19.23 10.00
N THR A 187 -12.23 -18.69 10.65
CA THR A 187 -13.45 -19.44 11.02
C THR A 187 -14.51 -19.19 9.97
N SER A 188 -15.17 -20.24 9.50
CA SER A 188 -16.24 -20.14 8.51
C SER A 188 -17.33 -19.16 8.97
N MET A 189 -17.84 -18.37 8.03
CA MET A 189 -19.04 -17.54 8.21
C MET A 189 -20.22 -18.38 8.68
N TYR A 190 -20.31 -19.62 8.21
CA TYR A 190 -21.40 -20.55 8.49
C TYR A 190 -21.15 -21.42 9.73
N ASN A 191 -20.08 -21.17 10.49
CA ASN A 191 -19.88 -21.86 11.77
C ASN A 191 -21.07 -21.57 12.71
N ASN A 192 -21.74 -22.64 13.16
CA ASN A 192 -22.98 -22.61 13.93
C ASN A 192 -24.15 -21.89 13.22
N ARG A 193 -24.20 -21.91 11.89
CA ARG A 193 -25.32 -21.41 11.08
C ARG A 193 -25.88 -22.49 10.17
N VAL A 194 -27.11 -22.29 9.69
CA VAL A 194 -27.71 -23.15 8.66
C VAL A 194 -26.99 -22.92 7.34
N LEU A 195 -26.63 -24.02 6.66
CA LEU A 195 -25.99 -23.95 5.35
C LEU A 195 -27.01 -23.60 4.26
N PRO A 196 -26.73 -22.61 3.39
CA PRO A 196 -27.56 -22.29 2.23
C PRO A 196 -27.81 -23.48 1.30
N PHE A 197 -26.81 -24.34 1.11
CA PHE A 197 -26.95 -25.62 0.44
C PHE A 197 -26.12 -26.71 1.13
N LYS A 198 -26.50 -27.97 0.93
CA LYS A 198 -25.79 -29.12 1.51
C LYS A 198 -24.41 -29.27 0.86
N ASP A 199 -23.34 -29.17 1.66
CA ASP A 199 -21.96 -29.48 1.26
C ASP A 199 -21.40 -30.57 2.19
N ASP A 200 -21.24 -31.78 1.66
CA ASP A 200 -20.70 -32.93 2.42
C ASP A 200 -19.23 -32.75 2.82
N LYS A 201 -18.52 -31.79 2.19
CA LYS A 201 -17.10 -31.47 2.46
C LYS A 201 -16.95 -30.12 3.16
N PHE A 202 -17.97 -29.70 3.89
CA PHE A 202 -17.96 -28.43 4.63
C PHE A 202 -16.87 -28.42 5.71
N LEU A 203 -16.13 -27.31 5.77
CA LEU A 203 -15.09 -27.05 6.75
C LEU A 203 -15.47 -25.84 7.62
N ASN A 204 -15.42 -26.00 8.94
CA ASN A 204 -15.72 -24.93 9.90
C ASN A 204 -14.54 -23.98 10.16
N LYS A 205 -13.32 -24.45 9.89
CA LYS A 205 -12.08 -23.70 10.12
C LYS A 205 -11.14 -23.92 8.95
N SER A 206 -10.45 -22.87 8.53
CA SER A 206 -9.53 -22.95 7.40
C SER A 206 -8.18 -23.55 7.79
N VAL A 207 -7.55 -24.21 6.83
CA VAL A 207 -6.08 -24.32 6.84
C VAL A 207 -5.47 -22.92 6.79
N PRO A 208 -4.22 -22.72 7.26
CA PRO A 208 -3.58 -21.41 7.20
C PRO A 208 -3.59 -20.85 5.77
N THR A 209 -4.19 -19.68 5.60
CA THR A 209 -4.32 -19.00 4.30
C THR A 209 -4.13 -17.49 4.47
N LYS A 210 -4.19 -16.77 3.36
CA LYS A 210 -3.95 -15.33 3.27
C LYS A 210 -5.08 -14.63 2.52
N MET A 211 -5.43 -13.45 3.00
CA MET A 211 -6.40 -12.56 2.38
C MET A 211 -5.86 -11.14 2.37
N ILE A 212 -5.98 -10.44 1.24
CA ILE A 212 -5.72 -9.01 1.15
C ILE A 212 -7.05 -8.31 0.86
N VAL A 213 -7.28 -7.20 1.55
CA VAL A 213 -8.46 -6.36 1.39
C VAL A 213 -8.01 -4.95 1.06
N ILE A 214 -8.61 -4.36 0.03
CA ILE A 214 -8.43 -2.99 -0.45
C ILE A 214 -9.82 -2.39 -0.54
N SER A 215 -10.05 -1.25 0.11
CA SER A 215 -11.37 -0.61 0.22
C SER A 215 -11.74 0.28 -0.97
N ASP A 216 -11.22 -0.07 -2.14
CA ASP A 216 -11.41 0.63 -3.40
C ASP A 216 -11.14 -0.33 -4.58
N GLY A 217 -12.15 -0.49 -5.43
CA GLY A 217 -12.14 -1.27 -6.65
C GLY A 217 -11.45 -0.61 -7.84
N ASP A 218 -11.31 0.72 -7.83
CA ASP A 218 -10.69 1.52 -8.89
C ASP A 218 -9.16 1.56 -8.81
N VAL A 219 -8.55 1.07 -7.72
CA VAL A 219 -7.08 0.93 -7.60
C VAL A 219 -6.45 0.14 -8.76
N ILE A 220 -7.22 -0.77 -9.38
CA ILE A 220 -6.79 -1.60 -10.53
C ILE A 220 -7.30 -1.09 -11.88
N LYS A 221 -7.98 0.06 -11.93
CA LYS A 221 -8.59 0.60 -13.15
C LYS A 221 -7.55 1.32 -14.00
N ASN A 222 -7.34 0.83 -15.23
CA ASN A 222 -6.52 1.52 -16.21
C ASN A 222 -7.27 2.72 -16.79
N GLN A 223 -6.57 3.83 -16.98
CA GLN A 223 -7.06 4.91 -17.83
C GLN A 223 -7.01 4.49 -19.31
N LEU A 224 -7.86 5.09 -20.12
CA LEU A 224 -7.86 4.89 -21.58
C LEU A 224 -7.24 6.11 -22.28
N ASP A 225 -6.34 5.85 -23.22
CA ASP A 225 -5.88 6.81 -24.20
C ASP A 225 -6.25 6.32 -25.62
N LYS A 226 -7.01 7.14 -26.36
CA LYS A 226 -7.54 6.80 -27.70
C LYS A 226 -8.20 5.42 -27.77
N GLY A 227 -8.88 5.00 -26.69
CA GLY A 227 -9.57 3.71 -26.59
C GLY A 227 -8.69 2.52 -26.19
N ALA A 228 -7.37 2.69 -26.06
CA ALA A 228 -6.46 1.68 -25.55
C ALA A 228 -6.14 1.90 -24.07
N PRO A 229 -6.07 0.83 -23.25
CA PRO A 229 -5.64 0.97 -21.86
C PRO A 229 -4.17 1.36 -21.79
N ILE A 230 -3.86 2.39 -21.00
CA ILE A 230 -2.49 2.75 -20.65
C ILE A 230 -2.06 2.03 -19.38
N GLU A 231 -0.77 2.06 -19.09
CA GLU A 231 -0.18 1.37 -17.94
C GLU A 231 -0.88 1.73 -16.61
N LEU A 232 -1.10 0.73 -15.76
CA LEU A 232 -1.75 0.95 -14.46
C LEU A 232 -0.89 1.88 -13.60
N GLY A 233 -1.52 2.87 -12.98
CA GLY A 233 -0.84 3.89 -12.18
C GLY A 233 -0.28 5.05 -13.00
N TYR A 234 -0.26 4.99 -14.33
CA TYR A 234 0.06 6.17 -15.13
C TYR A 234 -1.17 7.08 -15.27
N ASP A 235 -1.01 8.35 -14.94
CA ASP A 235 -2.03 9.37 -15.14
C ASP A 235 -1.72 10.22 -16.37
N LYS A 236 -2.55 10.07 -17.42
CA LYS A 236 -2.34 10.78 -18.70
C LYS A 236 -2.46 12.29 -18.57
N TYR A 237 -3.17 12.77 -17.54
CA TYR A 237 -3.40 14.19 -17.35
C TYR A 237 -2.18 14.87 -16.74
N THR A 238 -1.55 14.25 -15.75
CA THR A 238 -0.41 14.84 -15.04
C THR A 238 0.94 14.33 -15.51
N GLY A 239 0.95 13.22 -16.25
CA GLY A 239 2.17 12.54 -16.66
C GLY A 239 2.89 11.84 -15.51
N GLN A 240 2.23 11.67 -14.36
CA GLN A 240 2.80 11.06 -13.17
C GLN A 240 2.52 9.55 -13.13
N TYR A 241 3.40 8.81 -12.46
CA TYR A 241 3.21 7.40 -12.14
C TYR A 241 2.91 7.25 -10.65
N PHE A 242 1.91 6.44 -10.34
CA PHE A 242 1.53 6.03 -9.00
C PHE A 242 1.92 4.57 -8.74
N GLY A 243 2.04 4.21 -7.47
CA GLY A 243 2.41 2.87 -7.00
C GLY A 243 1.38 1.76 -7.25
N ASN A 244 0.23 2.06 -7.87
CA ASN A 244 -0.88 1.12 -8.08
C ASN A 244 -0.44 -0.20 -8.73
N LYS A 245 0.32 -0.13 -9.84
CA LYS A 245 0.82 -1.32 -10.53
C LYS A 245 1.70 -2.17 -9.64
N GLU A 246 2.67 -1.55 -8.99
CA GLU A 246 3.62 -2.25 -8.13
C GLU A 246 2.91 -2.87 -6.92
N PHE A 247 2.02 -2.13 -6.26
CA PHE A 247 1.25 -2.60 -5.12
C PHE A 247 0.43 -3.86 -5.45
N ILE A 248 -0.26 -3.86 -6.59
CA ILE A 248 -1.10 -4.98 -7.01
C ILE A 248 -0.24 -6.19 -7.42
N LEU A 249 0.85 -5.97 -8.16
CA LEU A 249 1.78 -7.04 -8.52
C LEU A 249 2.41 -7.68 -7.28
N ASN A 250 2.84 -6.87 -6.31
CA ASN A 250 3.40 -7.36 -5.06
C ASN A 250 2.36 -8.12 -4.23
N SER A 251 1.12 -7.63 -4.20
CA SER A 251 0.01 -8.30 -3.51
C SER A 251 -0.27 -9.69 -4.11
N VAL A 252 -0.35 -9.80 -5.43
CA VAL A 252 -0.56 -11.08 -6.12
C VAL A 252 0.63 -12.01 -5.91
N ASN A 253 1.86 -11.53 -6.08
CA ASN A 253 3.07 -12.33 -5.88
C ASN A 253 3.17 -12.87 -4.44
N TYR A 254 2.79 -12.06 -3.45
CA TYR A 254 2.79 -12.45 -2.05
C TYR A 254 1.73 -13.52 -1.76
N LEU A 255 0.51 -13.35 -2.29
CA LEU A 255 -0.53 -14.36 -2.16
C LEU A 255 -0.10 -15.66 -2.84
N LEU A 256 0.57 -15.63 -3.98
CA LEU A 256 1.03 -16.84 -4.68
C LEU A 256 2.29 -17.48 -4.07
N ASP A 257 2.81 -16.97 -2.95
CA ASP A 257 4.03 -17.45 -2.29
C ASP A 257 5.25 -17.53 -3.23
N TYR A 258 5.38 -16.57 -4.15
CA TYR A 258 6.56 -16.44 -5.03
C TYR A 258 7.76 -15.87 -4.22
N ASN A 259 8.25 -16.67 -3.28
CA ASN A 259 9.20 -16.30 -2.21
C ASN A 259 10.62 -15.95 -2.72
N GLY A 260 10.93 -16.19 -4.00
CA GLY A 260 12.24 -15.89 -4.57
C GLY A 260 12.54 -14.39 -4.74
N LEU A 261 11.53 -13.58 -5.07
CA LEU A 261 11.71 -12.15 -5.41
C LEU A 261 11.39 -11.21 -4.22
N ILE A 262 10.45 -11.61 -3.36
CA ILE A 262 9.95 -10.80 -2.24
C ILE A 262 11.01 -10.71 -1.12
N ASN A 263 11.73 -11.80 -0.85
CA ASN A 263 12.79 -11.84 0.18
C ASN A 263 14.01 -10.96 -0.17
N ILE A 264 14.26 -10.74 -1.47
CA ILE A 264 15.35 -9.85 -1.92
C ILE A 264 15.00 -8.39 -1.63
N ARG A 265 13.73 -8.00 -1.75
CA ARG A 265 13.27 -6.64 -1.43
C ARG A 265 13.25 -6.35 0.07
N SER A 266 12.96 -7.35 0.91
CA SER A 266 12.98 -7.17 2.37
C SER A 266 14.37 -6.92 2.94
N LYS A 267 15.44 -7.30 2.22
CA LYS A 267 16.82 -7.14 2.70
C LYS A 267 17.27 -5.69 2.51
N ASP A 268 17.34 -4.94 3.61
CA ASP A 268 18.02 -3.63 3.60
C ASP A 268 19.51 -3.87 3.37
N VAL A 269 19.98 -3.61 2.15
CA VAL A 269 21.42 -3.55 1.89
C VAL A 269 21.86 -2.16 2.36
N THR A 270 22.22 -2.05 3.63
CA THR A 270 23.02 -0.92 4.10
C THR A 270 24.36 -1.03 3.39
N LEU A 271 24.53 -0.33 2.27
CA LEU A 271 25.86 -0.06 1.75
C LEU A 271 26.53 0.81 2.82
N PRO A 272 27.55 0.33 3.55
CA PRO A 272 28.26 1.19 4.47
C PRO A 272 28.94 2.26 3.62
N LEU A 273 28.31 3.44 3.56
CA LEU A 273 28.94 4.59 2.95
C LEU A 273 30.14 4.93 3.83
N LEU A 274 31.31 5.00 3.19
CA LEU A 274 32.53 5.41 3.87
C LEU A 274 32.30 6.82 4.42
N ASP A 275 32.40 7.00 5.73
CA ASP A 275 32.29 8.32 6.35
C ASP A 275 33.50 9.15 5.93
N LYS A 276 33.26 9.99 4.92
CA LYS A 276 34.30 10.83 4.29
C LYS A 276 34.98 11.76 5.29
N GLN A 277 34.28 12.15 6.37
CA GLN A 277 34.82 13.02 7.40
C GLN A 277 35.83 12.26 8.27
N SER A 278 35.44 11.08 8.77
CA SER A 278 36.33 10.23 9.58
C SER A 278 37.59 9.80 8.82
N VAL A 279 37.46 9.56 7.51
CA VAL A 279 38.58 9.19 6.64
C VAL A 279 39.52 10.37 6.45
N HIS A 280 38.99 11.59 6.30
CA HIS A 280 39.82 12.78 6.18
C HIS A 280 40.59 13.07 7.48
N ASP A 281 39.92 12.97 8.62
CA ASP A 281 40.50 13.25 9.94
C ASP A 281 41.59 12.24 10.33
N SER A 282 41.43 10.97 9.94
CA SER A 282 42.39 9.90 10.21
C SER A 282 43.42 9.68 9.10
N TYR A 283 43.27 10.34 7.94
CA TYR A 283 44.07 10.08 6.73
C TYR A 283 45.57 10.14 6.99
N SER A 284 46.03 11.19 7.69
CA SER A 284 47.46 11.41 7.96
C SER A 284 48.02 10.34 8.91
N GLN A 285 47.26 9.95 9.94
CA GLN A 285 47.68 8.90 10.88
C GLN A 285 47.74 7.53 10.20
N THR A 286 46.72 7.20 9.41
CA THR A 286 46.64 5.92 8.68
C THR A 286 47.72 5.84 7.60
N GLN A 287 47.99 6.94 6.88
CA GLN A 287 49.06 7.00 5.89
C GLN A 287 50.44 6.84 6.55
N MET A 288 50.68 7.54 7.67
CA MET A 288 51.94 7.43 8.41
C MET A 288 52.15 5.99 8.92
N LEU A 289 51.11 5.36 9.49
CA LEU A 289 51.21 3.97 9.94
C LEU A 289 51.49 3.02 8.78
N THR A 290 50.79 3.16 7.65
CA THR A 290 50.91 2.25 6.51
C THR A 290 52.25 2.38 5.78
N VAL A 291 52.83 3.58 5.74
CA VAL A 291 54.12 3.83 5.07
C VAL A 291 55.31 3.63 6.00
N ALA A 292 55.24 4.10 7.25
CA ALA A 292 56.37 4.02 8.18
C ALA A 292 56.57 2.60 8.71
N LEU A 293 55.50 1.83 8.95
CA LEU A 293 55.60 0.49 9.53
C LEU A 293 56.45 -0.47 8.68
N PRO A 294 56.27 -0.60 7.34
CA PRO A 294 57.13 -1.44 6.52
C PRO A 294 58.59 -1.01 6.52
N ILE A 295 58.86 0.31 6.53
CA ILE A 295 60.22 0.87 6.52
C ILE A 295 60.92 0.55 7.85
N VAL A 296 60.24 0.73 8.97
CA VAL A 296 60.77 0.40 10.30
C VAL A 296 61.03 -1.11 10.41
N LEU A 297 60.12 -1.95 9.92
CA LEU A 297 60.32 -3.40 9.90
C LEU A 297 61.54 -3.80 9.08
N LEU A 298 61.73 -3.22 7.89
CA LEU A 298 62.92 -3.45 7.07
C LEU A 298 64.20 -2.98 7.77
N GLY A 299 64.17 -1.83 8.43
CA GLY A 299 65.29 -1.30 9.20
C GLY A 299 65.70 -2.22 10.36
N ILE A 300 64.72 -2.68 11.13
CA ILE A 300 64.93 -3.64 12.23
C ILE A 300 65.52 -4.95 11.67
N PHE A 301 64.98 -5.47 10.57
CA PHE A 301 65.45 -6.70 9.96
C PHE A 301 66.89 -6.56 9.44
N GLY A 302 67.21 -5.44 8.77
CA GLY A 302 68.56 -5.14 8.29
C GLY A 302 69.58 -4.97 9.43
N PHE A 303 69.17 -4.32 10.53
CA PHE A 303 70.01 -4.17 11.72
C PHE A 303 70.26 -5.51 12.40
N LEU A 304 69.21 -6.30 12.67
CA LEU A 304 69.33 -7.64 13.25
C LEU A 304 70.22 -8.55 12.39
N PHE A 305 70.04 -8.54 11.07
CA PHE A 305 70.86 -9.31 10.14
C PHE A 305 72.33 -8.91 10.23
N THR A 306 72.63 -7.61 10.26
CA THR A 306 74.00 -7.09 10.34
C THR A 306 74.65 -7.39 11.70
N PHE A 307 73.90 -7.26 12.79
CA PHE A 307 74.38 -7.55 14.14
C PHE A 307 74.69 -9.05 14.32
N LEU A 308 73.78 -9.93 13.89
CA LEU A 308 74.00 -11.38 13.92
C LEU A 308 75.16 -11.80 13.02
N ARG A 309 75.32 -11.16 11.85
CA ARG A 309 76.46 -11.40 10.96
C ARG A 309 77.78 -10.98 11.61
N LYS A 310 77.87 -9.80 12.25
CA LYS A 310 79.07 -9.36 12.96
C LYS A 310 79.44 -10.31 14.11
N LYS A 311 78.45 -10.81 14.88
CA LYS A 311 78.69 -11.77 15.97
C LYS A 311 79.19 -13.14 15.48
N LYS A 312 78.82 -13.55 14.26
CA LYS A 312 79.19 -14.86 13.70
C LYS A 312 80.52 -14.83 12.91
N TYR A 313 80.90 -13.69 12.33
CA TYR A 313 82.03 -13.60 11.40
C TYR A 313 83.16 -12.63 11.80
N ASN A 314 83.03 -11.84 12.87
CA ASN A 314 84.20 -11.16 13.45
C ASN A 314 84.88 -12.11 14.44
N ARG A 315 86.04 -12.61 14.01
CA ARG A 315 87.08 -13.19 14.85
C ARG A 315 88.16 -12.13 15.07
#